data_AF-A0A5C9E252-F1
#
_entry.id   AF-A0A5C9E252-F1
#
_cell.length_a   1.000
_cell.length_b   1.000
_cell.length_c   1.000
_cell.angle_alpha   90.00
_cell.angle_beta   90.00
_cell.angle_gamma   90.00
#
_symmetry.space_group_name_H-M   'P 1'
#
loop_
_entity.id
_entity.type
_entity.pdbx_description
1 polymer ?
#
loop_
_entity_poly.entity_id
_entity_poly.type
_entity_poly.pdbx_seq_one_letter_code
_entity_poly.pdbx_strand_id
1 'polypeptide(L)'
;MPVDLCVCETIAQEEARITVTVERRKWGRMYTVVEGFDKNIDLGELASKLKSKLACGGAAKHGHIELQGDHRGTIGKVLGKLGFPEEQIAIDWGFQGGRR
;
A
#
# COMPACT_ATOMS: atom_id res chain seq x y z
N MET A 1 5.20 25.62 -27.78
CA MET A 1 4.02 25.10 -27.04
C MET A 1 4.53 24.62 -25.69
N PRO A 2 4.04 25.16 -24.56
CA PRO A 2 4.53 24.74 -23.26
C PRO A 2 3.90 23.39 -22.87
N VAL A 3 4.74 22.48 -22.40
CA VAL A 3 4.38 21.17 -21.88
C VAL A 3 3.56 21.32 -20.60
N ASP A 4 2.46 20.59 -20.52
CA ASP A 4 1.52 20.51 -19.41
C ASP A 4 2.20 20.58 -18.04
N LEU A 5 1.98 21.71 -17.36
CA LEU A 5 2.03 21.79 -15.92
C LEU A 5 0.92 20.87 -15.40
N CYS A 6 1.26 19.63 -15.06
CA CYS A 6 0.44 18.81 -14.18
C CYS A 6 0.56 19.40 -12.76
N VAL A 7 -0.03 20.57 -12.56
CA VAL A 7 -0.45 21.05 -11.24
C VAL A 7 -1.73 20.28 -10.97
N CYS A 8 -1.59 19.07 -10.42
CA CYS A 8 -2.71 18.50 -9.68
C CYS A 8 -2.88 19.39 -8.45
N GLU A 9 -3.81 20.31 -8.60
CA GLU A 9 -4.34 21.22 -7.60
C GLU A 9 -4.49 20.50 -6.26
N THR A 10 -3.93 21.13 -5.22
CA THR A 10 -4.27 20.96 -3.81
C THR A 10 -5.78 20.84 -3.64
N ILE A 11 -6.27 19.61 -3.49
CA ILE A 11 -7.65 19.30 -3.09
C ILE A 11 -7.54 18.48 -1.81
N ALA A 12 -7.71 19.17 -0.68
CA ALA A 12 -7.92 18.65 0.67
C ALA A 12 -7.22 17.32 0.99
N GLN A 13 -5.97 17.40 1.46
CA GLN A 13 -5.39 16.40 2.35
C GLN A 13 -6.28 16.27 3.60
N GLU A 14 -7.37 15.51 3.53
CA GLU A 14 -7.65 14.61 4.63
C GLU A 14 -6.49 13.63 4.60
N GLU A 15 -5.47 13.90 5.44
CA GLU A 15 -4.17 13.25 5.41
C GLU A 15 -4.31 11.74 5.18
N ALA A 16 -3.87 11.27 4.01
CA ALA A 16 -3.82 9.84 3.72
C ALA A 16 -3.02 9.18 4.85
N ARG A 17 -3.70 8.31 5.61
CA ARG A 17 -3.12 7.67 6.79
C ARG A 17 -2.35 6.43 6.40
N ILE A 18 -2.81 5.72 5.38
CA ILE A 18 -2.23 4.44 4.96
C ILE A 18 -1.62 4.60 3.57
N THR A 19 -0.38 4.17 3.43
CA THR A 19 0.33 4.19 2.16
C THR A 19 0.58 2.77 1.68
N VAL A 20 0.31 2.52 0.40
CA VAL A 20 0.55 1.23 -0.26
C VAL A 20 1.59 1.45 -1.36
N THR A 21 2.73 0.77 -1.26
CA THR A 21 3.80 0.82 -2.26
C THR A 21 4.12 -0.58 -2.76
N VAL A 22 4.87 -0.67 -3.86
CA VAL A 22 5.42 -1.94 -4.36
C VAL A 22 6.94 -1.85 -4.44
N GLU A 23 7.59 -2.78 -3.76
CA GLU A 23 9.03 -2.93 -3.77
C GLU A 23 9.45 -4.17 -4.55
N ARG A 24 10.56 -4.05 -5.29
CA ARG A 24 11.23 -5.21 -5.88
C ARG A 24 12.36 -5.66 -4.96
N ARG A 25 12.27 -6.88 -4.46
CA ARG A 25 13.27 -7.52 -3.59
C ARG A 25 14.17 -8.48 -4.35
N LYS A 26 15.05 -9.16 -3.60
CA LYS A 26 15.97 -10.19 -4.12
C LYS A 26 15.24 -11.13 -5.09
N TRP A 27 15.94 -11.53 -6.16
CA TRP A 27 15.42 -12.41 -7.21
C TRP A 27 14.25 -11.82 -8.00
N GLY A 28 14.10 -10.49 -7.98
CA GLY A 28 13.06 -9.79 -8.72
C GLY A 28 11.65 -10.00 -8.17
N ARG A 29 11.51 -10.56 -6.96
CA ARG A 29 10.22 -10.78 -6.32
C ARG A 29 9.60 -9.44 -5.93
N MET A 30 8.34 -9.24 -6.29
CA MET A 30 7.58 -8.06 -5.89
C MET A 30 6.94 -8.26 -4.53
N TYR A 31 6.90 -7.21 -3.74
CA TYR A 31 6.21 -7.15 -2.47
C TYR A 31 5.36 -5.87 -2.43
N THR A 32 4.10 -6.01 -2.05
CA THR A 32 3.25 -4.90 -1.66
C THR A 32 3.57 -4.56 -0.20
N VAL A 33 3.95 -3.32 0.06
CA VAL A 33 4.22 -2.81 1.40
C VAL A 33 3.08 -1.87 1.80
N VAL A 34 2.53 -2.08 2.98
CA VAL A 34 1.43 -1.27 3.52
C VAL A 34 1.84 -0.72 4.87
N GLU A 35 1.83 0.60 5.00
CA GLU A 35 2.30 1.32 6.19
C GLU A 35 1.38 2.47 6.58
N GLY A 36 1.69 3.15 7.68
CA GLY A 36 0.90 4.28 8.18
C GLY A 36 -0.27 3.91 9.10
N PHE A 37 -0.30 2.66 9.57
CA PHE A 37 -1.26 2.22 10.58
C PHE A 37 -0.99 2.89 11.94
N ASP A 38 -2.06 3.20 12.66
CA ASP A 38 -1.99 3.67 14.04
C ASP A 38 -1.34 2.62 14.95
N LYS A 39 -0.63 3.05 16.00
CA LYS A 39 0.07 2.16 16.95
C LYS A 39 -0.87 1.23 17.71
N ASN A 40 -2.16 1.56 17.79
CA ASN A 40 -3.16 0.73 18.45
C ASN A 40 -3.67 -0.43 17.57
N ILE A 41 -3.29 -0.46 16.28
CA ILE A 41 -3.66 -1.56 15.37
C ILE A 41 -2.73 -2.75 15.60
N ASP A 42 -3.32 -3.93 15.82
CA ASP A 42 -2.56 -5.18 15.78
C ASP A 42 -2.19 -5.54 14.33
N LEU A 43 -0.97 -5.21 13.95
CA LEU A 43 -0.43 -5.50 12.62
C LEU A 43 -0.30 -7.01 12.34
N GLY A 44 -0.12 -7.83 13.37
CA GLY A 44 -0.02 -9.29 13.22
C GLY A 44 -1.35 -9.91 12.82
N GLU A 45 -2.43 -9.48 13.49
CA GLU A 45 -3.79 -9.88 13.14
C GLU A 45 -4.20 -9.34 11.76
N LEU A 46 -3.90 -8.06 11.49
CA LEU A 46 -4.19 -7.43 10.20
C LEU A 46 -3.45 -8.12 9.04
N ALA A 47 -2.16 -8.44 9.21
CA ALA A 47 -1.40 -9.19 8.21
C ALA A 47 -2.00 -10.57 7.97
N SER A 48 -2.50 -11.25 9.01
CA SER A 48 -3.16 -12.55 8.87
C SER A 48 -4.47 -12.44 8.07
N LYS A 49 -5.29 -11.42 8.34
CA LYS A 49 -6.51 -11.11 7.58
C LYS A 49 -6.21 -10.79 6.12
N LEU A 50 -5.19 -9.98 5.85
CA LEU A 50 -4.77 -9.61 4.49
C LEU A 50 -4.27 -10.81 3.70
N LYS A 51 -3.40 -11.65 4.30
CA LYS A 51 -2.91 -12.89 3.66
C LYS A 51 -4.04 -13.83 3.28
N SER A 52 -5.01 -14.02 4.16
CA SER A 52 -6.18 -14.88 3.88
C SER A 52 -7.04 -14.31 2.75
N LYS A 53 -7.27 -12.99 2.72
CA LYS A 53 -8.09 -12.34 1.68
C LYS A 53 -7.41 -12.23 0.32
N LEU A 54 -6.08 -12.10 0.29
CA LEU A 54 -5.28 -11.93 -0.93
C LEU A 54 -4.56 -13.21 -1.38
N ALA A 55 -4.78 -14.33 -0.67
CA ALA A 55 -4.17 -15.64 -0.95
C ALA A 55 -2.64 -15.57 -1.15
N CYS A 56 -1.94 -14.85 -0.27
CA CYS A 56 -0.51 -14.60 -0.40
C CYS A 56 0.26 -14.83 0.91
N GLY A 57 1.57 -15.00 0.78
CA GLY A 57 2.50 -14.96 1.92
C GLY A 57 2.80 -13.51 2.33
N GLY A 58 3.27 -13.32 3.57
CA GLY A 58 3.56 -11.99 4.08
C GLY A 58 3.86 -11.97 5.57
N ALA A 59 4.26 -10.80 6.07
CA ALA A 59 4.59 -10.57 7.47
C ALA A 59 4.34 -9.12 7.88
N ALA A 60 4.01 -8.91 9.16
CA ALA A 60 4.06 -7.60 9.79
C ALA A 60 5.45 -7.40 10.42
N LYS A 61 6.14 -6.32 10.06
CA LYS A 61 7.49 -5.99 10.54
C LYS A 61 7.67 -4.47 10.59
N HIS A 62 8.40 -3.97 11.59
CA HIS A 62 8.81 -2.56 11.66
C HIS A 62 7.69 -1.53 11.39
N GLY A 63 6.46 -1.77 11.88
CA GLY A 63 5.34 -0.84 11.71
C GLY A 63 4.62 -0.91 10.35
N HIS A 64 4.97 -1.86 9.49
CA HIS A 64 4.35 -2.07 8.19
C HIS A 64 4.04 -3.55 7.94
N ILE A 65 3.24 -3.82 6.90
CA ILE A 65 2.88 -5.16 6.44
C ILE A 65 3.45 -5.36 5.04
N GLU A 66 4.14 -6.48 4.86
CA GLU A 66 4.70 -6.90 3.58
C GLU A 66 3.90 -8.09 3.05
N LEU A 67 3.43 -8.01 1.81
CA LEU A 67 2.69 -9.07 1.14
C LEU A 67 3.37 -9.43 -0.17
N GLN A 68 3.55 -10.72 -0.45
CA GLN A 68 4.18 -11.17 -1.68
C GLN A 68 3.27 -10.92 -2.89
N GLY A 69 3.80 -10.27 -3.94
CA GLY A 69 3.08 -9.90 -5.16
C GLY A 69 2.72 -8.41 -5.21
N ASP A 70 2.17 -7.97 -6.34
CA ASP A 70 1.58 -6.64 -6.52
C ASP A 70 0.07 -6.75 -6.33
N HIS A 71 -0.43 -6.21 -5.21
CA HIS A 71 -1.84 -6.23 -4.83
C HIS A 71 -2.48 -4.83 -4.88
N ARG A 72 -1.82 -3.84 -5.49
CA ARG A 72 -2.31 -2.45 -5.53
C ARG A 72 -3.72 -2.32 -6.08
N GLY A 73 -4.10 -3.17 -7.05
CA GLY A 73 -5.45 -3.16 -7.64
C GLY A 73 -6.57 -3.70 -6.74
N THR A 74 -6.25 -4.42 -5.66
CA THR A 74 -7.25 -5.09 -4.81
C THR A 74 -7.16 -4.69 -3.34
N ILE A 75 -5.98 -4.29 -2.88
CA ILE A 75 -5.71 -4.08 -1.45
C ILE A 75 -6.49 -2.93 -0.83
N GLY A 76 -6.73 -1.85 -1.58
CA GLY A 76 -7.58 -0.74 -1.12
C GLY A 76 -8.99 -1.23 -0.72
N LYS A 77 -9.65 -1.98 -1.61
CA LYS A 77 -10.96 -2.59 -1.34
C LYS A 77 -10.95 -3.57 -0.17
N VAL A 78 -9.84 -4.32 -0.03
CA VAL A 78 -9.70 -5.28 1.06
C VAL A 78 -9.59 -4.56 2.40
N LEU A 79 -8.79 -3.50 2.47
CA LEU A 79 -8.64 -2.64 3.64
C LEU A 79 -9.95 -1.89 3.97
N GLY A 80 -10.68 -1.41 2.94
CA GLY A 80 -12.06 -0.92 3.03
C GLY A 80 -12.97 -1.87 3.81
N LYS A 81 -13.01 -3.14 3.38
CA LYS A 81 -13.78 -4.21 4.05
C LYS A 81 -13.27 -4.59 5.44
N LEU A 82 -12.12 -4.07 5.87
CA LEU A 82 -11.54 -4.28 7.20
C LEU A 82 -11.68 -3.05 8.11
N GLY A 83 -12.37 -2.00 7.64
CA GLY A 83 -12.66 -0.80 8.43
C GLY A 83 -11.72 0.39 8.17
N PHE A 84 -10.85 0.29 7.15
CA PHE A 84 -9.99 1.41 6.73
C PHE A 84 -10.62 2.09 5.51
N PRO A 85 -11.09 3.35 5.61
CA PRO A 85 -11.76 4.02 4.49
C PRO A 85 -10.84 4.12 3.27
N GLU A 86 -11.37 3.84 2.08
CA GLU A 86 -10.56 3.85 0.85
C GLU A 86 -9.99 5.25 0.57
N GLU A 87 -10.67 6.30 1.02
CA GLU A 87 -10.25 7.70 0.91
C GLU A 87 -8.98 8.01 1.73
N GLN A 88 -8.70 7.22 2.78
CA GLN A 88 -7.49 7.37 3.61
C GLN A 88 -6.32 6.51 3.13
N ILE A 89 -6.48 5.79 2.01
CA ILE A 89 -5.48 4.89 1.46
C ILE A 89 -4.87 5.51 0.20
N ALA A 90 -3.60 5.92 0.30
CA ALA A 90 -2.83 6.34 -0.84
C ALA A 90 -2.13 5.14 -1.48
N ILE A 91 -2.45 4.85 -2.75
CA ILE A 91 -1.80 3.79 -3.51
C ILE A 91 -0.76 4.40 -4.46
N ASP A 92 0.51 4.10 -4.22
CA ASP A 92 1.60 4.51 -5.10
C ASP A 92 1.62 3.63 -6.35
N TRP A 93 1.21 4.22 -7.46
CA TRP A 93 1.33 3.63 -8.79
C TRP A 93 2.69 3.91 -9.43
N GLY A 94 3.54 4.71 -8.76
CA GLY A 94 4.95 4.81 -9.07
C GLY A 94 5.62 3.43 -8.99
N PHE A 95 6.57 3.17 -9.89
CA PHE A 95 7.41 2.00 -9.79
C PHE A 95 8.79 2.45 -9.29
N GLN A 96 9.07 2.26 -8.00
CA GLN A 96 10.37 2.58 -7.40
C GLN A 96 11.46 1.52 -7.67
N GLY A 97 11.19 0.52 -8.52
CA GLY A 97 12.17 -0.44 -8.98
C GLY A 97 13.00 0.14 -10.13
N GLY A 98 14.26 0.49 -9.85
CA GLY A 98 15.15 1.18 -10.78
C GLY A 98 15.13 0.65 -12.22
N ARG A 99 15.14 1.61 -13.17
CA ARG A 99 15.54 1.40 -14.56
C ARG A 99 16.88 0.64 -14.61
N ARG A 100 16.84 -0.61 -15.05
CA ARG A 100 17.86 -1.23 -15.91
C ARG A 100 17.17 -2.22 -16.83
#